data_AF-A0A2T1N4X9-F1
#
_entry.id   AF-A0A2T1N4X9-F1
#
_cell.length_a   1.000
_cell.length_b   1.000
_cell.length_c   1.000
_cell.angle_alpha   90.00
_cell.angle_beta   90.00
_cell.angle_gamma   90.00
#
_symmetry.space_group_name_H-M   'P 1'
#
loop_
_entity.id
_entity.type
_entity.pdbx_description
1 polymer ?
#
loop_
_entity_poly.entity_id
_entity_poly.type
_entity_poly.pdbx_seq_one_letter_code
_entity_poly.pdbx_strand_id
1 'polypeptide(L)'
;MKNKTKFLGAVLFTALAFVSCSDDDDATVVVGTPTPGVTAQTRLFATSNGGSSIVNYNLTDLNNITTKTFITANANADGVYYDASTDLAVVANRNTNSLDAYNSININNSGVAVVSDFSSTADMSSPREVTVKGNFYVVANSNPDGLDATADGEFYIYQKSGNSFTLRNVVSVAFDVWSGVFVGDDFYVVVDKTGDLAVFNNFLAANTVDATVAPSKRITIEGITRTHGITFDASTGTGIMTDIATVGVAGAEADGGFHVIADFESKVAAVADGGTLLIAGNQVRVAGSNTMLGNPVDVAFDGSTGIVYIAEAANGKILAFSNVSAGGNLTPIVDNDLSGASSVYLSKE
;
A
#
# COMPACT_ATOMS: atom_id res chain seq x y z
N MET A 1 -6.06 30.53 -94.50
CA MET A 1 -6.18 29.13 -94.96
C MET A 1 -6.66 28.27 -93.81
N LYS A 2 -7.68 27.44 -94.06
CA LYS A 2 -8.26 26.46 -93.13
C LYS A 2 -7.18 25.49 -92.63
N ASN A 3 -7.23 25.07 -91.36
CA ASN A 3 -7.24 23.65 -91.03
C ASN A 3 -7.72 23.35 -89.60
N LYS A 4 -8.38 22.19 -89.52
CA LYS A 4 -9.21 21.67 -88.44
C LYS A 4 -8.39 20.87 -87.40
N THR A 5 -9.00 20.73 -86.23
CA THR A 5 -9.02 19.55 -85.31
C THR A 5 -7.70 19.12 -84.65
N LYS A 6 -7.69 19.04 -83.31
CA LYS A 6 -8.10 17.84 -82.56
C LYS A 6 -8.32 18.14 -81.07
N PHE A 7 -9.21 17.36 -80.50
CA PHE A 7 -9.78 17.38 -79.15
C PHE A 7 -8.86 16.58 -78.21
N LEU A 8 -8.56 17.10 -77.02
CA LEU A 8 -8.17 16.29 -75.86
C LEU A 8 -8.55 17.05 -74.58
N GLY A 9 -9.44 16.47 -73.79
CA GLY A 9 -9.71 16.89 -72.40
C GLY A 9 -8.52 16.54 -71.49
N ALA A 10 -8.50 16.89 -70.21
CA ALA A 10 -9.56 17.35 -69.35
C ALA A 10 -8.96 17.96 -68.07
N VAL A 11 -9.80 18.73 -67.38
CA VAL A 11 -9.80 19.03 -65.93
C VAL A 11 -8.67 19.93 -65.37
N LEU A 12 -9.04 21.18 -65.14
CA LEU A 12 -8.37 22.15 -64.28
C LEU A 12 -9.11 22.14 -62.93
N PHE A 13 -8.46 21.73 -61.84
CA PHE A 13 -8.96 21.98 -60.48
C PHE A 13 -7.99 22.89 -59.76
N THR A 14 -8.49 24.08 -59.46
CA THR A 14 -7.84 25.21 -58.82
C THR A 14 -7.62 24.90 -57.34
N ALA A 15 -6.37 24.93 -56.89
CA ALA A 15 -6.05 24.92 -55.47
C ALA A 15 -6.11 26.37 -54.94
N LEU A 16 -7.18 26.72 -54.24
CA LEU A 16 -7.19 27.85 -53.31
C LEU A 16 -7.12 27.31 -51.89
N ALA A 17 -6.04 27.66 -51.20
CA ALA A 17 -5.94 27.53 -49.76
C ALA A 17 -6.80 28.62 -49.10
N PHE A 18 -7.70 28.21 -48.21
CA PHE A 18 -8.29 29.07 -47.19
C PHE A 18 -8.03 28.44 -45.83
N VAL A 19 -7.39 29.24 -44.96
CA VAL A 19 -7.31 29.05 -43.52
C VAL A 19 -8.68 29.35 -42.92
N SER A 20 -9.14 28.53 -41.96
CA SER A 20 -10.18 28.92 -40.99
C SER A 20 -9.75 28.50 -39.60
N CYS A 21 -9.74 29.45 -38.69
CA CYS A 21 -9.60 29.26 -37.24
C CYS A 21 -10.95 28.92 -36.61
N SER A 22 -10.82 28.33 -35.41
CA SER A 22 -11.73 28.20 -34.25
C SER A 22 -13.08 27.51 -34.39
N ASP A 23 -13.30 26.51 -33.54
CA ASP A 23 -14.23 26.70 -32.42
C ASP A 23 -13.78 25.87 -31.21
N ASP A 24 -13.80 26.52 -30.03
CA ASP A 24 -13.84 25.89 -28.72
C ASP A 24 -15.24 25.30 -28.57
N ASP A 25 -15.35 23.98 -28.40
CA ASP A 25 -16.55 23.34 -27.89
C ASP A 25 -16.15 22.19 -26.96
N ASP A 26 -16.81 22.19 -25.80
CA ASP A 26 -16.67 21.28 -24.66
C ASP A 26 -16.23 19.85 -25.04
N ALA A 27 -15.01 19.50 -24.67
CA ALA A 27 -14.59 18.11 -24.60
C ALA A 27 -15.32 17.44 -23.43
N THR A 28 -16.55 17.01 -23.71
CA THR A 28 -17.17 15.86 -23.05
C THR A 28 -16.07 14.81 -22.85
N VAL A 29 -15.77 14.49 -21.60
CA VAL A 29 -14.90 13.36 -21.26
C VAL A 29 -15.59 12.12 -21.79
N VAL A 30 -15.25 11.72 -23.01
CA VAL A 30 -15.50 10.36 -23.47
C VAL A 30 -14.58 9.51 -22.62
N VAL A 31 -15.14 8.96 -21.53
CA VAL A 31 -14.56 7.83 -20.84
C VAL A 31 -14.33 6.78 -21.92
N GLY A 32 -13.06 6.60 -22.31
CA GLY A 32 -12.69 5.62 -23.31
C GLY A 32 -13.22 4.27 -22.86
N THR A 33 -14.03 3.64 -23.70
CA THR A 33 -14.37 2.22 -23.55
C THR A 33 -13.06 1.43 -23.41
N PRO A 34 -12.93 0.55 -22.40
CA PRO A 34 -11.69 -0.20 -22.19
C PRO A 34 -11.35 -0.98 -23.46
N THR A 35 -10.07 -0.90 -23.87
CA THR A 35 -9.54 -1.65 -25.01
C THR A 35 -9.89 -3.13 -24.85
N PRO A 36 -10.67 -3.73 -25.77
CA PRO A 36 -10.96 -5.15 -25.72
C PRO A 36 -9.65 -5.96 -25.74
N GLY A 37 -9.35 -6.66 -24.66
CA GLY A 37 -8.17 -7.53 -24.55
C GLY A 37 -7.17 -7.22 -23.43
N VAL A 38 -7.36 -6.16 -22.65
CA VAL A 38 -6.63 -5.98 -21.38
C VAL A 38 -7.52 -6.46 -20.25
N THR A 39 -7.31 -7.69 -19.78
CA THR A 39 -7.97 -8.16 -18.55
C THR A 39 -7.36 -7.39 -17.39
N ALA A 40 -8.20 -6.67 -16.63
CA ALA A 40 -7.76 -6.03 -15.40
C ALA A 40 -7.10 -7.07 -14.49
N GLN A 41 -5.91 -6.79 -13.99
CA GLN A 41 -5.16 -7.70 -13.13
C GLN A 41 -5.18 -7.23 -11.69
N THR A 42 -5.46 -8.15 -10.78
CA THR A 42 -5.31 -7.94 -9.34
C THR A 42 -4.08 -8.70 -8.88
N ARG A 43 -3.08 -7.99 -8.36
CA ARG A 43 -1.84 -8.58 -7.86
C ARG A 43 -1.59 -8.17 -6.44
N LEU A 44 -1.07 -9.09 -5.64
CA LEU A 44 -0.59 -8.83 -4.30
C LEU A 44 0.91 -9.06 -4.26
N PHE A 45 1.66 -8.01 -3.95
CA PHE A 45 3.08 -8.10 -3.67
C PHE A 45 3.26 -8.36 -2.18
N ALA A 46 4.15 -9.26 -1.83
CA ALA A 46 4.45 -9.58 -0.44
C ALA A 46 5.95 -9.77 -0.23
N THR A 47 6.39 -9.48 0.98
CA THR A 47 7.78 -9.63 1.44
C THR A 47 7.83 -10.46 2.70
N SER A 48 9.04 -10.87 3.09
CA SER A 48 9.25 -11.65 4.30
C SER A 48 10.55 -11.32 5.00
N ASN A 49 10.51 -11.41 6.32
CA ASN A 49 11.69 -11.49 7.18
C ASN A 49 12.28 -12.92 7.09
N GLY A 50 13.49 -13.05 6.57
CA GLY A 50 14.22 -14.32 6.42
C GLY A 50 14.05 -15.04 5.07
N GLY A 51 13.15 -14.57 4.19
CA GLY A 51 12.79 -15.30 2.95
C GLY A 51 13.53 -14.88 1.67
N SER A 52 14.32 -13.81 1.70
CA SER A 52 15.13 -13.33 0.56
C SER A 52 14.38 -13.20 -0.77
N SER A 53 13.13 -12.73 -0.74
CA SER A 53 12.33 -12.61 -1.95
C SER A 53 11.20 -11.59 -1.87
N ILE A 54 10.80 -11.11 -3.05
CA ILE A 54 9.52 -10.45 -3.32
C ILE A 54 8.61 -11.49 -3.98
N VAL A 55 7.41 -11.67 -3.46
CA VAL A 55 6.42 -12.61 -3.98
C VAL A 55 5.27 -11.85 -4.59
N ASN A 56 4.85 -12.25 -5.80
CA ASN A 56 3.72 -11.68 -6.52
C ASN A 56 2.66 -12.76 -6.70
N TYR A 57 1.51 -12.58 -6.07
CA TYR A 57 0.32 -13.39 -6.25
C TYR A 57 -0.59 -12.73 -7.28
N ASN A 58 -0.89 -13.42 -8.37
CA ASN A 58 -1.96 -13.04 -9.28
C ASN A 58 -3.29 -13.54 -8.72
N LEU A 59 -4.14 -12.60 -8.30
CA LEU A 59 -5.42 -12.83 -7.63
C LEU A 59 -6.61 -12.50 -8.53
N THR A 60 -6.37 -12.32 -9.83
CA THR A 60 -7.43 -11.97 -10.80
C THR A 60 -8.53 -13.03 -10.86
N ASP A 61 -8.15 -14.31 -10.75
CA ASP A 61 -9.07 -15.43 -10.55
C ASP A 61 -8.69 -16.15 -9.26
N LEU A 62 -9.49 -15.97 -8.21
CA LEU A 62 -9.25 -16.59 -6.91
C LEU A 62 -9.36 -18.11 -6.92
N ASN A 63 -9.94 -18.70 -7.97
CA ASN A 63 -9.95 -20.16 -8.14
C ASN A 63 -8.67 -20.68 -8.81
N ASN A 64 -7.85 -19.78 -9.38
CA ASN A 64 -6.64 -20.12 -10.12
C ASN A 64 -5.54 -19.09 -9.84
N ILE A 65 -5.20 -18.95 -8.56
CA ILE A 65 -4.13 -18.06 -8.11
C ILE A 65 -2.79 -18.60 -8.61
N THR A 66 -2.02 -17.74 -9.27
CA THR A 66 -0.64 -18.07 -9.68
C THR A 66 0.34 -17.23 -8.89
N THR A 67 1.44 -17.83 -8.46
CA THR A 67 2.48 -17.15 -7.66
C THR A 67 3.79 -17.08 -8.43
N LYS A 68 4.45 -15.92 -8.35
CA LYS A 68 5.81 -15.71 -8.82
C LYS A 68 6.68 -15.24 -7.66
N THR A 69 7.91 -15.75 -7.61
CA THR A 69 8.90 -15.39 -6.59
C THR A 69 10.11 -14.78 -7.28
N PHE A 70 10.55 -13.62 -6.80
CA PHE A 70 11.75 -12.93 -7.27
C PHE A 70 12.77 -12.92 -6.13
N ILE A 71 13.92 -13.57 -6.35
CA ILE A 71 14.94 -13.77 -5.32
C ILE A 71 15.76 -12.48 -5.19
N THR A 72 15.82 -11.92 -3.99
CA THR A 72 16.55 -10.68 -3.67
C THR A 72 17.76 -10.96 -2.77
N ALA A 73 18.72 -10.05 -2.75
CA ALA A 73 19.79 -10.07 -1.73
C ALA A 73 19.29 -9.62 -0.34
N ASN A 74 18.18 -8.90 -0.29
CA ASN A 74 17.50 -8.49 0.94
C ASN A 74 16.85 -9.70 1.61
N ALA A 75 17.48 -10.23 2.66
CA ALA A 75 17.01 -11.36 3.43
C ALA A 75 16.04 -10.98 4.54
N ASN A 76 15.80 -9.70 4.78
CA ASN A 76 14.98 -9.18 5.88
C ASN A 76 14.16 -8.00 5.36
N ALA A 77 13.30 -8.31 4.38
CA ALA A 77 12.41 -7.34 3.78
C ALA A 77 11.20 -7.11 4.70
N ASP A 78 10.84 -5.85 4.89
CA ASP A 78 9.63 -5.43 5.57
C ASP A 78 8.70 -4.76 4.54
N GLY A 79 8.16 -3.57 4.79
CA GLY A 79 7.23 -2.85 3.92
C GLY A 79 7.54 -2.95 2.42
N VAL A 80 6.50 -3.17 1.61
CA VAL A 80 6.58 -3.21 0.16
C VAL A 80 5.59 -2.24 -0.48
N TYR A 81 6.04 -1.54 -1.52
CA TYR A 81 5.21 -0.74 -2.39
C TYR A 81 5.46 -1.14 -3.84
N TYR A 82 4.42 -1.13 -4.68
CA TYR A 82 4.55 -1.35 -6.11
C TYR A 82 3.85 -0.28 -6.95
N ASP A 83 4.59 0.32 -7.87
CA ASP A 83 4.08 1.24 -8.88
C ASP A 83 3.94 0.52 -10.23
N ALA A 84 2.70 0.23 -10.61
CA ALA A 84 2.36 -0.42 -11.87
C ALA A 84 2.71 0.43 -13.10
N SER A 85 2.73 1.76 -12.99
CA SER A 85 2.97 2.64 -14.14
C SER A 85 4.42 2.62 -14.61
N THR A 86 5.34 2.30 -13.70
CA THR A 86 6.78 2.20 -13.96
C THR A 86 7.34 0.79 -13.77
N ASP A 87 6.50 -0.18 -13.42
CA ASP A 87 6.88 -1.55 -13.04
C ASP A 87 8.02 -1.55 -12.02
N LEU A 88 7.78 -0.89 -10.88
CA LEU A 88 8.76 -0.66 -9.84
C LEU A 88 8.26 -1.19 -8.50
N ALA A 89 8.98 -2.14 -7.90
CA ALA A 89 8.82 -2.47 -6.48
C ALA A 89 9.83 -1.68 -5.65
N VAL A 90 9.39 -1.15 -4.51
CA VAL A 90 10.24 -0.52 -3.49
C VAL A 90 10.03 -1.25 -2.18
N VAL A 91 11.12 -1.65 -1.54
CA VAL A 91 11.11 -2.47 -0.33
C VAL A 91 11.91 -1.81 0.77
N ALA A 92 11.37 -1.78 1.99
CA ALA A 92 12.12 -1.48 3.19
C ALA A 92 13.08 -2.64 3.52
N ASN A 93 14.39 -2.40 3.37
CA ASN A 93 15.43 -3.39 3.61
C ASN A 93 16.00 -3.23 5.02
N ARG A 94 15.72 -4.21 5.91
CA ARG A 94 16.22 -4.22 7.28
C ARG A 94 17.61 -4.86 7.44
N ASN A 95 18.19 -5.43 6.38
CA ASN A 95 19.60 -5.84 6.40
C ASN A 95 20.53 -4.65 6.19
N THR A 96 20.16 -3.73 5.29
CA THR A 96 20.98 -2.55 4.94
C THR A 96 20.44 -1.26 5.55
N ASN A 97 19.25 -1.31 6.17
CA ASN A 97 18.54 -0.16 6.71
C ASN A 97 18.31 0.96 5.67
N SER A 98 17.91 0.56 4.47
CA SER A 98 17.66 1.43 3.32
C SER A 98 16.34 1.07 2.63
N LEU A 99 15.90 1.90 1.68
CA LEU A 99 14.96 1.50 0.65
C LEU A 99 15.73 0.86 -0.51
N ASP A 100 15.23 -0.25 -1.02
CA ASP A 100 15.71 -0.89 -2.25
C ASP A 100 14.63 -0.84 -3.33
N ALA A 101 14.99 -0.38 -4.53
CA ALA A 101 14.12 -0.29 -5.69
C ALA A 101 14.50 -1.34 -6.74
N TYR A 102 13.49 -2.06 -7.25
CA TYR A 102 13.61 -3.10 -8.26
C TYR A 102 12.72 -2.76 -9.45
N ASN A 103 13.33 -2.38 -10.58
CA ASN A 103 12.62 -2.10 -11.82
C ASN A 103 12.26 -3.40 -12.54
N SER A 104 11.24 -3.33 -13.39
CA SER A 104 10.80 -4.43 -14.25
C SER A 104 10.49 -5.71 -13.46
N ILE A 105 9.86 -5.58 -12.29
CA ILE A 105 9.64 -6.67 -11.34
C ILE A 105 8.41 -7.53 -11.70
N ASN A 106 7.56 -7.11 -12.65
CA ASN A 106 6.51 -7.93 -13.24
C ASN A 106 7.07 -8.96 -14.24
N ILE A 107 8.10 -9.69 -13.84
CA ILE A 107 8.79 -10.68 -14.66
C ILE A 107 7.87 -11.88 -14.88
N ASN A 108 7.86 -12.48 -16.08
CA ASN A 108 7.04 -13.64 -16.37
C ASN A 108 7.53 -14.96 -15.75
N ASN A 109 8.84 -15.03 -15.46
CA ASN A 109 9.47 -16.20 -14.89
C ASN A 109 9.51 -16.10 -13.35
N SER A 110 9.19 -17.20 -12.68
CA SER A 110 9.38 -17.35 -11.23
C SER A 110 10.77 -17.89 -10.92
N GLY A 111 11.30 -17.58 -9.73
CA GLY A 111 12.60 -18.05 -9.24
C GLY A 111 13.81 -17.30 -9.80
N VAL A 112 13.59 -16.16 -10.47
CA VAL A 112 14.69 -15.35 -11.00
C VAL A 112 15.31 -14.49 -9.91
N ALA A 113 16.63 -14.35 -9.92
CA ALA A 113 17.33 -13.41 -9.07
C ALA A 113 17.20 -11.99 -9.63
N VAL A 114 16.85 -11.05 -8.76
CA VAL A 114 16.77 -9.62 -9.05
C VAL A 114 17.70 -8.86 -8.12
N VAL A 115 18.29 -7.78 -8.63
CA VAL A 115 19.19 -6.89 -7.89
C VAL A 115 18.53 -5.54 -7.82
N SER A 116 18.72 -4.81 -6.71
CA SER A 116 18.20 -3.46 -6.63
C SER A 116 18.88 -2.58 -7.69
N ASP A 117 18.07 -1.86 -8.45
CA ASP A 117 18.53 -0.92 -9.47
C ASP A 117 19.10 0.35 -8.84
N PHE A 118 18.52 0.76 -7.72
CA PHE A 118 18.98 1.86 -6.88
C PHE A 118 18.45 1.68 -5.46
N SER A 119 19.13 2.31 -4.50
CA SER A 119 18.75 2.27 -3.10
C SER A 119 18.86 3.67 -2.48
N SER A 120 18.17 3.89 -1.37
CA SER A 120 18.45 5.06 -0.54
C SER A 120 19.79 4.91 0.19
N THR A 121 20.21 5.98 0.85
CA THR A 121 21.21 5.90 1.92
C THR A 121 20.71 5.02 3.07
N ALA A 122 21.65 4.44 3.83
CA ALA A 122 21.39 3.59 4.99
C ALA A 122 21.24 4.45 6.25
N ASP A 123 20.17 5.25 6.31
CA ASP A 123 19.96 6.24 7.38
C ASP A 123 19.21 5.67 8.58
N MET A 124 18.50 4.55 8.38
CA MET A 124 17.55 4.00 9.35
C MET A 124 18.21 2.98 10.28
N SER A 125 17.48 2.54 11.31
CA SER A 125 17.93 1.50 12.24
C SER A 125 17.02 0.26 12.24
N SER A 126 15.72 0.47 11.99
CA SER A 126 14.68 -0.55 12.06
C SER A 126 13.50 -0.14 11.17
N PRO A 127 13.69 -0.07 9.83
CA PRO A 127 12.61 0.28 8.92
C PRO A 127 11.51 -0.79 8.96
N ARG A 128 10.26 -0.34 8.86
CA ARG A 128 9.02 -1.12 8.88
C ARG A 128 8.28 -0.91 7.56
N GLU A 129 7.11 -0.28 7.58
CA GLU A 129 6.31 -0.03 6.39
C GLU A 129 6.83 1.13 5.54
N VAL A 130 6.58 1.09 4.22
CA VAL A 130 6.84 2.17 3.28
C VAL A 130 5.53 2.69 2.68
N THR A 131 5.09 3.86 3.11
CA THR A 131 3.89 4.51 2.59
C THR A 131 4.27 5.54 1.53
N VAL A 132 3.63 5.48 0.35
CA VAL A 132 3.96 6.35 -0.79
C VAL A 132 2.84 7.37 -1.04
N LYS A 133 3.26 8.62 -1.30
CA LYS A 133 2.36 9.67 -1.77
C LYS A 133 3.04 10.56 -2.80
N GLY A 134 2.57 10.45 -4.05
CA GLY A 134 3.23 11.09 -5.18
C GLY A 134 4.66 10.58 -5.31
N ASN A 135 5.65 11.46 -5.20
CA ASN A 135 7.07 11.10 -5.22
C ASN A 135 7.70 11.01 -3.81
N PHE A 136 6.91 11.09 -2.73
CA PHE A 136 7.39 10.92 -1.37
C PHE A 136 7.20 9.50 -0.88
N TYR A 137 8.24 8.95 -0.26
CA TYR A 137 8.29 7.62 0.35
C TYR A 137 8.54 7.83 1.84
N VAL A 138 7.52 7.56 2.65
CA VAL A 138 7.56 7.71 4.11
C VAL A 138 7.79 6.34 4.71
N VAL A 139 8.93 6.16 5.37
CA VAL A 139 9.28 4.89 6.01
C VAL A 139 9.11 5.02 7.51
N ALA A 140 8.29 4.17 8.09
CA ALA A 140 8.21 4.04 9.55
C ALA A 140 9.49 3.36 10.06
N ASN A 141 10.16 3.99 11.03
CA ASN A 141 11.36 3.47 11.69
C ASN A 141 11.07 3.33 13.19
N SER A 142 11.07 2.09 13.65
CA SER A 142 10.54 1.69 14.96
C SER A 142 11.66 1.48 15.98
N ASN A 143 11.51 2.00 17.20
CA ASN A 143 12.50 1.86 18.29
C ASN A 143 13.92 2.26 17.83
N PRO A 144 14.12 3.51 17.37
CA PRO A 144 15.40 3.95 16.82
C PRO A 144 16.57 3.90 17.81
N ASP A 145 16.31 4.07 19.12
CA ASP A 145 17.34 3.98 20.16
C ASP A 145 17.68 2.54 20.60
N GLY A 146 16.87 1.55 20.16
CA GLY A 146 17.02 0.13 20.48
C GLY A 146 16.62 -0.23 21.91
N LEU A 147 15.93 0.65 22.63
CA LEU A 147 15.50 0.47 24.02
C LEU A 147 13.98 0.34 24.09
N ASP A 148 13.48 -0.88 24.31
CA ASP A 148 12.04 -1.16 24.41
C ASP A 148 11.29 -0.35 25.49
N ALA A 149 12.03 0.23 26.44
CA ALA A 149 11.51 1.08 27.51
C ALA A 149 11.25 2.53 27.08
N THR A 150 11.87 2.99 25.99
CA THR A 150 11.59 4.29 25.37
C THR A 150 10.44 4.10 24.39
N ALA A 151 9.44 4.99 24.43
CA ALA A 151 8.40 5.05 23.41
C ALA A 151 8.85 6.08 22.37
N ASP A 152 9.49 5.62 21.30
CA ASP A 152 10.03 6.46 20.25
C ASP A 152 9.84 5.84 18.85
N GLY A 153 9.64 6.73 17.89
CA GLY A 153 9.42 6.35 16.50
C GLY A 153 9.83 7.48 15.59
N GLU A 154 10.20 7.14 14.37
CA GLU A 154 10.62 8.08 13.34
C GLU A 154 9.95 7.78 12.01
N PHE A 155 9.72 8.83 11.23
CA PHE A 155 9.35 8.74 9.82
C PHE A 155 10.45 9.34 8.97
N TYR A 156 11.13 8.51 8.19
CA TYR A 156 12.11 8.96 7.20
C TYR A 156 11.37 9.29 5.92
N ILE A 157 11.47 10.54 5.48
CA ILE A 157 10.76 11.01 4.30
C ILE A 157 11.77 11.16 3.17
N TYR A 158 11.77 10.18 2.27
CA TYR A 158 12.54 10.22 1.04
C TYR A 158 11.73 10.85 -0.09
N GLN A 159 12.40 11.62 -0.93
CA GLN A 159 11.85 12.07 -2.21
C GLN A 159 12.52 11.31 -3.35
N LYS A 160 11.71 10.73 -4.24
CA LYS A 160 12.18 10.05 -5.44
C LYS A 160 12.29 11.04 -6.61
N SER A 161 13.40 10.96 -7.34
CA SER A 161 13.63 11.67 -8.59
C SER A 161 14.35 10.74 -9.56
N GLY A 162 13.66 10.32 -10.63
CA GLY A 162 14.18 9.27 -11.52
C GLY A 162 14.52 8.00 -10.74
N ASN A 163 15.76 7.53 -10.90
CA ASN A 163 16.29 6.33 -10.23
C ASN A 163 17.12 6.69 -8.99
N SER A 164 16.64 7.64 -8.18
CA SER A 164 17.33 8.04 -6.95
C SER A 164 16.33 8.39 -5.85
N PHE A 165 16.71 8.08 -4.61
CA PHE A 165 16.06 8.57 -3.40
C PHE A 165 16.97 9.61 -2.75
N THR A 166 16.39 10.71 -2.28
CA THR A 166 17.07 11.70 -1.45
C THR A 166 16.31 11.83 -0.14
N LEU A 167 16.99 11.65 1.00
CA LEU A 167 16.38 11.91 2.30
C LEU A 167 16.06 13.41 2.37
N ARG A 168 14.78 13.75 2.54
CA ARG A 168 14.34 15.13 2.69
C ARG A 168 14.46 15.58 4.14
N ASN A 169 13.92 14.79 5.06
CA ASN A 169 13.92 15.05 6.50
C ASN A 169 13.42 13.82 7.28
N VAL A 170 13.62 13.86 8.60
CA VAL A 170 13.16 12.87 9.57
C VAL A 170 12.18 13.51 10.56
N VAL A 171 11.05 12.85 10.78
CA VAL A 171 10.03 13.30 11.73
C VAL A 171 9.98 12.32 12.91
N SER A 172 10.35 12.77 14.10
CA SER A 172 10.31 11.94 15.31
C SER A 172 9.00 12.11 16.07
N VAL A 173 8.53 11.03 16.72
CA VAL A 173 7.32 11.00 17.54
C VAL A 173 7.59 10.29 18.87
N ALA A 174 6.80 10.61 19.90
CA ALA A 174 6.96 10.07 21.26
C ALA A 174 6.17 8.76 21.48
N PHE A 175 6.18 7.87 20.48
CA PHE A 175 5.56 6.55 20.53
C PHE A 175 6.16 5.62 19.47
N ASP A 176 6.13 4.31 19.71
CA ASP A 176 6.56 3.31 18.74
C ASP A 176 5.64 3.31 17.50
N VAL A 177 6.25 3.26 16.32
CA VAL A 177 5.54 3.24 15.02
C VAL A 177 5.69 1.88 14.35
N TRP A 178 4.74 1.53 13.48
CA TRP A 178 4.85 0.34 12.62
C TRP A 178 4.43 0.62 11.17
N SER A 179 3.20 1.08 10.97
CA SER A 179 2.63 1.40 9.65
C SER A 179 1.83 2.70 9.69
N GLY A 180 1.56 3.24 8.50
CA GLY A 180 0.64 4.34 8.30
C GLY A 180 0.06 4.36 6.88
N VAL A 181 -1.03 5.10 6.72
CA VAL A 181 -1.70 5.29 5.44
C VAL A 181 -2.05 6.77 5.23
N PHE A 182 -1.95 7.25 4.00
CA PHE A 182 -2.44 8.56 3.64
C PHE A 182 -3.94 8.51 3.34
N VAL A 183 -4.68 9.45 3.94
CA VAL A 183 -6.07 9.72 3.62
C VAL A 183 -6.17 11.18 3.21
N GLY A 184 -6.28 11.42 1.90
CA GLY A 184 -6.05 12.75 1.35
C GLY A 184 -4.66 13.27 1.71
N ASP A 185 -4.58 14.43 2.38
CA ASP A 185 -3.35 15.05 2.87
C ASP A 185 -2.90 14.62 4.28
N ASP A 186 -3.78 13.93 4.99
CA ASP A 186 -3.54 13.52 6.37
C ASP A 186 -2.89 12.14 6.42
N PHE A 187 -2.04 11.93 7.41
CA PHE A 187 -1.33 10.67 7.63
C PHE A 187 -1.84 10.01 8.91
N TYR A 188 -2.42 8.82 8.74
CA TYR A 188 -3.01 8.00 9.80
C TYR A 188 -2.03 6.90 10.14
N VAL A 189 -1.63 6.80 11.40
CA VAL A 189 -0.50 6.00 11.87
C VAL A 189 -0.95 5.11 13.00
N VAL A 190 -0.63 3.81 12.93
CA VAL A 190 -0.83 2.91 14.06
C VAL A 190 0.21 3.17 15.13
N VAL A 191 -0.21 3.22 16.39
CA VAL A 191 0.70 3.37 17.52
C VAL A 191 1.02 2.00 18.09
N ASP A 192 2.22 1.50 17.82
CA ASP A 192 2.63 0.16 18.26
C ASP A 192 2.59 0.05 19.80
N LYS A 193 2.43 -1.19 20.27
CA LYS A 193 2.20 -1.57 21.68
C LYS A 193 0.88 -1.07 22.27
N THR A 194 0.00 -0.48 21.46
CA THR A 194 -1.34 -0.01 21.86
C THR A 194 -2.38 -0.31 20.78
N GLY A 195 -3.67 -0.05 21.08
CA GLY A 195 -4.75 -0.02 20.09
C GLY A 195 -5.02 1.38 19.51
N ASP A 196 -4.06 2.30 19.60
CA ASP A 196 -4.28 3.69 19.22
C ASP A 196 -3.96 3.98 17.75
N LEU A 197 -4.66 5.00 17.24
CA LEU A 197 -4.50 5.59 15.93
C LEU A 197 -4.14 7.07 16.10
N ALA A 198 -2.97 7.45 15.58
CA ALA A 198 -2.51 8.83 15.53
C ALA A 198 -2.81 9.44 14.15
N VAL A 199 -3.26 10.69 14.13
CA VAL A 199 -3.57 11.44 12.91
C VAL A 199 -2.68 12.68 12.85
N PHE A 200 -1.98 12.85 11.72
CA PHE A 200 -1.20 14.03 11.42
C PHE A 200 -1.81 14.78 10.24
N ASN A 201 -2.31 15.99 10.48
CA ASN A 201 -2.95 16.75 9.42
C ASN A 201 -1.92 17.31 8.44
N ASN A 202 -2.19 17.21 7.14
CA ASN A 202 -1.32 17.73 6.07
C ASN A 202 0.16 17.29 6.20
N PHE A 203 0.40 16.03 6.55
CA PHE A 203 1.68 15.56 7.11
C PHE A 203 2.93 15.99 6.34
N LEU A 204 2.96 15.80 5.01
CA LEU A 204 4.14 16.13 4.19
C LEU A 204 4.39 17.63 4.07
N ALA A 205 3.31 18.43 4.03
CA ALA A 205 3.37 19.89 3.92
C ALA A 205 3.68 20.56 5.26
N ALA A 206 3.20 19.99 6.37
CA ALA A 206 3.45 20.47 7.73
C ALA A 206 4.89 20.14 8.21
N ASN A 207 5.51 19.08 7.67
CA ASN A 207 6.79 18.57 8.14
C ASN A 207 7.85 18.58 7.03
N THR A 208 8.53 19.71 6.83
CA THR A 208 9.53 19.90 5.75
C THR A 208 10.98 19.94 6.25
N VAL A 209 11.21 19.78 7.55
CA VAL A 209 12.52 19.79 8.21
C VAL A 209 12.54 18.73 9.30
N ASP A 210 13.72 18.42 9.82
CA ASP A 210 13.86 17.51 10.94
C ASP A 210 13.17 18.09 12.18
N ALA A 211 12.25 17.35 12.78
CA ALA A 211 11.49 17.81 13.93
C ALA A 211 10.90 16.66 14.75
N THR A 212 10.75 16.88 16.05
CA THR A 212 9.86 16.07 16.89
C THR A 212 8.45 16.67 16.85
N VAL A 213 7.46 15.84 16.55
CA VAL A 213 6.07 16.29 16.35
C VAL A 213 5.09 15.46 17.17
N ALA A 214 4.04 16.12 17.64
CA ALA A 214 2.89 15.46 18.24
C ALA A 214 1.80 15.24 17.18
N PRO A 215 0.97 14.19 17.30
CA PRO A 215 -0.16 14.00 16.40
C PRO A 215 -1.18 15.13 16.60
N SER A 216 -1.88 15.48 15.52
CA SER A 216 -3.00 16.43 15.56
C SER A 216 -4.20 15.87 16.33
N LYS A 217 -4.34 14.54 16.34
CA LYS A 217 -5.31 13.78 17.12
C LYS A 217 -4.75 12.40 17.41
N ARG A 218 -5.01 11.85 18.60
CA ARG A 218 -4.80 10.44 18.92
C ARG A 218 -6.08 9.86 19.53
N ILE A 219 -6.53 8.73 19.02
CA ILE A 219 -7.71 8.03 19.54
C ILE A 219 -7.38 6.56 19.78
N THR A 220 -8.13 5.90 20.66
CA THR A 220 -8.10 4.45 20.82
C THR A 220 -9.14 3.80 19.93
N ILE A 221 -8.78 2.72 19.24
CA ILE A 221 -9.71 1.87 18.50
C ILE A 221 -10.10 0.71 19.42
N GLU A 222 -11.36 0.68 19.85
CA GLU A 222 -11.82 -0.34 20.81
C GLU A 222 -11.67 -1.75 20.22
N GLY A 223 -11.16 -2.68 21.03
CA GLY A 223 -11.00 -4.08 20.65
C GLY A 223 -9.70 -4.39 19.90
N ILE A 224 -8.77 -3.44 19.81
CA ILE A 224 -7.38 -3.68 19.42
C ILE A 224 -6.51 -3.64 20.67
N THR A 225 -5.68 -4.65 20.86
CA THR A 225 -4.69 -4.71 21.94
C THR A 225 -3.36 -4.13 21.49
N ARG A 226 -2.94 -4.50 20.27
CA ARG A 226 -1.71 -4.02 19.63
C ARG A 226 -1.92 -4.02 18.11
N THR A 227 -1.65 -2.91 17.42
CA THR A 227 -1.85 -2.81 15.97
C THR A 227 -0.55 -2.60 15.21
N HIS A 228 -0.42 -3.25 14.06
CA HIS A 228 0.73 -3.12 13.14
C HIS A 228 0.32 -2.68 11.73
N GLY A 229 -0.70 -3.32 11.14
CA GLY A 229 -1.16 -3.03 9.80
C GLY A 229 -2.32 -2.03 9.77
N ILE A 230 -2.30 -1.13 8.77
CA ILE A 230 -3.40 -0.23 8.45
C ILE A 230 -3.48 -0.01 6.94
N THR A 231 -4.70 0.01 6.39
CA THR A 231 -4.93 0.41 5.00
C THR A 231 -6.25 1.15 4.87
N PHE A 232 -6.41 1.90 3.79
CA PHE A 232 -7.59 2.70 3.49
C PHE A 232 -7.90 2.66 1.99
N ASP A 233 -9.16 2.33 1.67
CA ASP A 233 -9.67 2.41 0.31
C ASP A 233 -10.57 3.65 0.18
N ALA A 234 -10.10 4.64 -0.58
CA ALA A 234 -10.81 5.90 -0.78
C ALA A 234 -12.08 5.74 -1.61
N SER A 235 -12.20 4.69 -2.42
CA SER A 235 -13.37 4.48 -3.29
C SER A 235 -14.60 4.05 -2.48
N THR A 236 -14.38 3.33 -1.37
CA THR A 236 -15.40 2.84 -0.45
C THR A 236 -15.39 3.57 0.89
N GLY A 237 -14.43 4.46 1.14
CA GLY A 237 -14.25 5.14 2.42
C GLY A 237 -14.00 4.17 3.59
N THR A 238 -13.41 3.00 3.32
CA THR A 238 -13.24 1.92 4.29
C THR A 238 -11.78 1.81 4.73
N GLY A 239 -11.56 1.83 6.05
CA GLY A 239 -10.27 1.54 6.67
C GLY A 239 -10.24 0.14 7.28
N ILE A 240 -9.08 -0.51 7.21
CA ILE A 240 -8.82 -1.79 7.89
C ILE A 240 -7.62 -1.61 8.83
N MET A 241 -7.71 -2.14 10.04
CA MET A 241 -6.61 -2.16 11.01
C MET A 241 -6.44 -3.55 11.60
N THR A 242 -5.20 -4.00 11.76
CA THR A 242 -4.91 -5.32 12.35
C THR A 242 -4.80 -5.26 13.87
N ASP A 243 -5.15 -6.36 14.52
CA ASP A 243 -4.99 -6.58 15.96
C ASP A 243 -4.09 -7.80 16.11
N ILE A 244 -2.83 -7.57 16.48
CA ILE A 244 -1.88 -8.65 16.69
C ILE A 244 -2.04 -9.24 18.08
N ALA A 245 -1.96 -10.56 18.17
CA ALA A 245 -2.05 -11.23 19.45
C ALA A 245 -0.90 -10.82 20.36
N THR A 246 -1.12 -11.03 21.66
CA THR A 246 -0.10 -10.76 22.68
C THR A 246 1.12 -11.65 22.44
N VAL A 247 2.22 -11.05 21.98
CA VAL A 247 3.49 -11.75 21.72
C VAL A 247 3.99 -12.43 23.00
N GLY A 248 4.37 -13.71 22.90
CA GLY A 248 4.99 -14.46 24.00
C GLY A 248 4.02 -15.17 24.94
N VAL A 249 2.72 -15.23 24.61
CA VAL A 249 1.72 -16.01 25.36
C VAL A 249 1.39 -17.30 24.60
N ALA A 250 1.36 -18.44 25.31
CA ALA A 250 0.96 -19.70 24.70
C ALA A 250 -0.49 -19.61 24.17
N GLY A 251 -0.70 -19.90 22.89
CA GLY A 251 -2.01 -19.77 22.23
C GLY A 251 -2.24 -18.43 21.53
N ALA A 252 -1.29 -17.49 21.60
CA ALA A 252 -1.35 -16.21 20.88
C ALA A 252 -1.43 -16.38 19.35
N GLU A 253 -0.94 -17.49 18.81
CA GLU A 253 -0.98 -17.82 17.38
C GLU A 253 -2.40 -17.83 16.76
N ALA A 254 -3.46 -17.76 17.58
CA ALA A 254 -4.87 -17.77 17.16
C ALA A 254 -5.72 -16.62 17.76
N ASP A 255 -5.10 -15.64 18.44
CA ASP A 255 -5.79 -14.51 19.08
C ASP A 255 -5.64 -13.20 18.29
N GLY A 256 -5.13 -13.29 17.06
CA GLY A 256 -5.07 -12.16 16.14
C GLY A 256 -6.43 -11.87 15.49
N GLY A 257 -6.55 -10.68 14.93
CA GLY A 257 -7.74 -10.26 14.21
C GLY A 257 -7.52 -9.02 13.36
N PHE A 258 -8.61 -8.51 12.81
CA PHE A 258 -8.64 -7.20 12.18
C PHE A 258 -10.02 -6.56 12.32
N HIS A 259 -10.04 -5.24 12.15
CA HIS A 259 -11.24 -4.41 12.25
C HIS A 259 -11.49 -3.73 10.92
N VAL A 260 -12.74 -3.82 10.46
CA VAL A 260 -13.25 -3.14 9.27
C VAL A 260 -14.05 -1.93 9.74
N ILE A 261 -13.70 -0.75 9.23
CA ILE A 261 -14.31 0.52 9.62
C ILE A 261 -14.77 1.23 8.34
N ALA A 262 -16.03 1.00 7.96
CA ALA A 262 -16.69 1.77 6.91
C ALA A 262 -16.88 3.23 7.34
N ASP A 263 -16.92 4.17 6.39
CA ASP A 263 -16.98 5.62 6.67
C ASP A 263 -15.83 6.10 7.59
N PHE A 264 -14.64 5.52 7.41
CA PHE A 264 -13.48 5.62 8.30
C PHE A 264 -13.17 7.07 8.72
N GLU A 265 -13.02 7.95 7.73
CA GLU A 265 -12.70 9.37 7.97
C GLU A 265 -13.73 10.05 8.86
N SER A 266 -15.01 9.88 8.55
CA SER A 266 -16.08 10.53 9.31
C SER A 266 -16.17 10.03 10.76
N LYS A 267 -15.93 8.73 10.97
CA LYS A 267 -15.95 8.09 12.29
C LYS A 267 -14.75 8.52 13.13
N VAL A 268 -13.55 8.52 12.55
CA VAL A 268 -12.34 9.02 13.25
C VAL A 268 -12.44 10.52 13.53
N ALA A 269 -13.02 11.30 12.61
CA ALA A 269 -13.26 12.72 12.80
C ALA A 269 -14.22 13.00 13.96
N ALA A 270 -15.27 12.18 14.12
CA ALA A 270 -16.29 12.33 15.17
C ALA A 270 -15.79 12.00 16.59
N VAL A 271 -14.70 11.23 16.73
CA VAL A 271 -14.09 10.93 18.04
C VAL A 271 -13.21 12.10 18.46
N ALA A 272 -13.42 12.61 19.68
CA ALA A 272 -12.58 13.66 20.24
C ALA A 272 -11.13 13.19 20.44
N ASP A 273 -10.17 14.11 20.47
CA ASP A 273 -8.78 13.78 20.83
C ASP A 273 -8.72 13.14 22.23
N GLY A 274 -7.95 12.06 22.36
CA GLY A 274 -7.91 11.18 23.54
C GLY A 274 -9.14 10.30 23.74
N GLY A 275 -10.10 10.31 22.79
CA GLY A 275 -11.32 9.51 22.84
C GLY A 275 -11.14 8.09 22.29
N THR A 276 -12.23 7.32 22.34
CA THR A 276 -12.27 5.93 21.86
C THR A 276 -13.33 5.76 20.77
N LEU A 277 -12.96 5.14 19.64
CA LEU A 277 -13.90 4.65 18.65
C LEU A 277 -14.45 3.30 19.11
N LEU A 278 -15.69 3.28 19.60
CA LEU A 278 -16.33 2.06 20.10
C LEU A 278 -16.59 1.05 18.97
N ILE A 279 -16.56 -0.24 19.24
CA ILE A 279 -16.90 -1.29 18.26
C ILE A 279 -18.36 -1.13 17.83
N ALA A 280 -19.26 -0.99 18.80
CA ALA A 280 -20.70 -0.99 18.57
C ALA A 280 -21.11 0.16 17.61
N GLY A 281 -21.59 -0.22 16.42
CA GLY A 281 -22.05 0.71 15.39
C GLY A 281 -20.96 1.35 14.54
N ASN A 282 -19.68 1.19 14.88
CA ASN A 282 -18.58 1.81 14.11
C ASN A 282 -17.69 0.79 13.39
N GLN A 283 -17.52 -0.40 13.97
CA GLN A 283 -16.52 -1.38 13.52
C GLN A 283 -17.15 -2.76 13.33
N VAL A 284 -16.57 -3.55 12.42
CA VAL A 284 -16.79 -4.99 12.31
C VAL A 284 -15.48 -5.70 12.60
N ARG A 285 -15.43 -6.53 13.65
CA ARG A 285 -14.24 -7.29 14.03
C ARG A 285 -14.27 -8.70 13.45
N VAL A 286 -13.19 -9.11 12.81
CA VAL A 286 -12.92 -10.49 12.37
C VAL A 286 -11.81 -11.06 13.24
N ALA A 287 -12.12 -12.10 14.01
CA ALA A 287 -11.20 -12.75 14.95
C ALA A 287 -11.71 -14.15 15.32
N GLY A 288 -10.81 -15.01 15.78
CA GLY A 288 -11.12 -16.34 16.30
C GLY A 288 -10.33 -17.46 15.63
N SER A 289 -10.45 -18.67 16.16
CA SER A 289 -9.59 -19.81 15.77
C SER A 289 -9.61 -20.18 14.28
N ASN A 290 -10.70 -19.92 13.57
CA ASN A 290 -10.84 -20.26 12.15
C ASN A 290 -10.17 -19.23 11.24
N THR A 291 -9.87 -18.04 11.75
CA THR A 291 -9.20 -16.99 10.95
C THR A 291 -7.76 -17.34 10.67
N MET A 292 -7.13 -18.17 11.51
CA MET A 292 -5.70 -18.49 11.46
C MET A 292 -4.81 -17.26 11.69
N LEU A 293 -5.36 -16.21 12.31
CA LEU A 293 -4.65 -14.99 12.63
C LEU A 293 -4.04 -15.10 14.03
N GLY A 294 -2.74 -14.88 14.10
CA GLY A 294 -1.97 -14.79 15.33
C GLY A 294 -1.25 -13.45 15.41
N ASN A 295 -0.47 -13.14 14.38
CA ASN A 295 0.29 -11.90 14.26
C ASN A 295 0.09 -11.30 12.86
N PRO A 296 -1.10 -10.73 12.57
CA PRO A 296 -1.37 -10.01 11.34
C PRO A 296 -0.60 -8.68 11.29
N VAL A 297 0.59 -8.69 10.73
CA VAL A 297 1.53 -7.56 10.77
C VAL A 297 1.28 -6.51 9.70
N ASP A 298 0.60 -6.87 8.60
CA ASP A 298 0.26 -5.93 7.54
C ASP A 298 -1.02 -6.34 6.79
N VAL A 299 -1.66 -5.38 6.13
CA VAL A 299 -2.98 -5.53 5.51
C VAL A 299 -3.16 -4.70 4.24
N ALA A 300 -3.80 -5.29 3.23
CA ALA A 300 -4.29 -4.60 2.04
C ALA A 300 -5.78 -4.89 1.83
N PHE A 301 -6.49 -3.98 1.17
CA PHE A 301 -7.94 -4.10 0.96
C PHE A 301 -8.33 -3.79 -0.48
N ASP A 302 -9.12 -4.66 -1.09
CA ASP A 302 -9.78 -4.39 -2.37
C ASP A 302 -11.22 -3.94 -2.12
N GLY A 303 -11.47 -2.64 -2.16
CA GLY A 303 -12.81 -2.08 -1.98
C GLY A 303 -13.84 -2.55 -3.01
N SER A 304 -13.41 -2.94 -4.21
CA SER A 304 -14.35 -3.36 -5.27
C SER A 304 -14.88 -4.79 -5.08
N THR A 305 -14.09 -5.66 -4.44
CA THR A 305 -14.45 -7.06 -4.17
C THR A 305 -14.76 -7.29 -2.70
N GLY A 306 -14.44 -6.33 -1.83
CA GLY A 306 -14.60 -6.43 -0.37
C GLY A 306 -13.65 -7.46 0.26
N ILE A 307 -12.51 -7.72 -0.38
CA ILE A 307 -11.53 -8.72 0.07
C ILE A 307 -10.41 -8.04 0.84
N VAL A 308 -10.11 -8.57 2.03
CA VAL A 308 -8.98 -8.17 2.88
C VAL A 308 -7.87 -9.19 2.71
N TYR A 309 -6.65 -8.72 2.44
CA TYR A 309 -5.43 -9.52 2.34
C TYR A 309 -4.51 -9.21 3.51
N ILE A 310 -3.95 -10.23 4.16
CA ILE A 310 -3.16 -10.06 5.38
C ILE A 310 -1.84 -10.82 5.28
N ALA A 311 -0.75 -10.16 5.69
CA ALA A 311 0.50 -10.81 6.05
C ALA A 311 0.41 -11.30 7.50
N GLU A 312 0.34 -12.61 7.68
CA GLU A 312 0.25 -13.28 8.98
C GLU A 312 1.61 -13.86 9.35
N ALA A 313 2.36 -13.15 10.19
CA ALA A 313 3.75 -13.47 10.48
C ALA A 313 3.91 -14.71 11.36
N ALA A 314 3.02 -14.91 12.34
CA ALA A 314 3.12 -15.97 13.34
C ALA A 314 2.97 -17.35 12.70
N ASN A 315 1.97 -17.47 11.82
CA ASN A 315 1.69 -18.70 11.09
C ASN A 315 2.40 -18.78 9.73
N GLY A 316 3.11 -17.73 9.31
CA GLY A 316 3.88 -17.68 8.06
C GLY A 316 3.00 -17.77 6.83
N LYS A 317 1.97 -16.92 6.75
CA LYS A 317 0.89 -17.02 5.75
C LYS A 317 0.55 -15.69 5.10
N ILE A 318 0.09 -15.78 3.86
CA ILE A 318 -0.71 -14.75 3.19
C ILE A 318 -2.14 -15.24 3.15
N LEU A 319 -3.01 -14.54 3.86
CA LEU A 319 -4.43 -14.89 4.02
C LEU A 319 -5.31 -13.90 3.27
N ALA A 320 -6.43 -14.36 2.71
CA ALA A 320 -7.46 -13.47 2.17
C ALA A 320 -8.83 -13.80 2.76
N PHE A 321 -9.61 -12.76 3.08
CA PHE A 321 -10.94 -12.88 3.66
C PHE A 321 -11.96 -12.16 2.80
N SER A 322 -13.05 -12.84 2.47
CA SER A 322 -14.23 -12.22 1.84
C SER A 322 -15.36 -12.09 2.87
N ASN A 323 -16.42 -11.36 2.51
CA ASN A 323 -17.59 -11.16 3.38
C ASN A 323 -17.21 -10.58 4.76
N VAL A 324 -16.19 -9.73 4.80
CA VAL A 324 -15.61 -9.20 6.04
C VAL A 324 -16.58 -8.31 6.84
N SER A 325 -17.64 -7.81 6.20
CA SER A 325 -18.74 -7.08 6.85
C SER A 325 -19.59 -7.96 7.79
N ALA A 326 -19.52 -9.29 7.67
CA ALA A 326 -20.17 -10.20 8.61
C ALA A 326 -19.43 -10.31 9.96
N GLY A 327 -18.12 -10.07 9.97
CA GLY A 327 -17.29 -10.20 11.16
C GLY A 327 -17.17 -11.64 11.68
N GLY A 328 -16.69 -11.76 12.92
CA GLY A 328 -16.63 -13.01 13.66
C GLY A 328 -15.50 -13.94 13.20
N ASN A 329 -15.72 -15.25 13.39
CA ASN A 329 -14.70 -16.29 13.22
C ASN A 329 -14.68 -16.83 11.78
N LEU A 330 -14.30 -15.96 10.83
CA LEU A 330 -14.28 -16.26 9.40
C LEU A 330 -13.15 -17.24 9.04
N THR A 331 -13.38 -18.06 8.01
CA THR A 331 -12.34 -18.88 7.37
C THR A 331 -11.76 -18.13 6.17
N PRO A 332 -10.42 -18.07 6.01
CA PRO A 332 -9.82 -17.42 4.86
C PRO A 332 -10.17 -18.18 3.56
N ILE A 333 -10.38 -17.43 2.48
CA ILE A 333 -10.61 -17.94 1.13
C ILE A 333 -9.31 -18.19 0.35
N VAL A 334 -8.19 -17.63 0.84
CA VAL A 334 -6.83 -17.89 0.35
C VAL A 334 -5.96 -18.17 1.57
N ASP A 335 -5.17 -19.23 1.51
CA ASP A 335 -4.21 -19.63 2.53
C ASP A 335 -2.91 -20.07 1.82
N ASN A 336 -2.02 -19.11 1.59
CA ASN A 336 -0.73 -19.36 0.95
C ASN A 336 0.39 -19.28 1.98
N ASP A 337 1.31 -20.23 1.96
CA ASP A 337 2.48 -20.20 2.85
C ASP A 337 3.50 -19.13 2.39
N LEU A 338 3.95 -18.32 3.34
CA LEU A 338 5.08 -17.41 3.22
C LEU A 338 5.75 -17.27 4.59
N SER A 339 6.76 -18.11 4.84
CA SER A 339 7.51 -18.06 6.10
C SER A 339 8.07 -16.65 6.35
N GLY A 340 7.79 -16.11 7.53
CA GLY A 340 8.23 -14.77 7.90
C GLY A 340 7.52 -13.64 7.16
N ALA A 341 6.32 -13.87 6.62
CA ALA A 341 5.48 -12.83 6.00
C ALA A 341 5.52 -11.53 6.82
N SER A 342 5.83 -10.41 6.16
CA SER A 342 6.08 -9.12 6.83
C SER A 342 5.22 -7.99 6.27
N SER A 343 5.01 -7.93 4.96
CA SER A 343 4.19 -6.88 4.33
C SER A 343 3.43 -7.40 3.11
N VAL A 344 2.33 -6.73 2.79
CA VAL A 344 1.51 -6.93 1.59
C VAL A 344 1.10 -5.60 0.94
N TYR A 345 1.16 -5.54 -0.38
CA TYR A 345 0.69 -4.41 -1.17
C TYR A 345 -0.18 -4.86 -2.34
N LEU A 346 -1.40 -4.34 -2.40
CA LEU A 346 -2.34 -4.63 -3.48
C LEU A 346 -2.14 -3.68 -4.66
N SER A 347 -1.95 -4.24 -5.84
CA SER A 347 -1.90 -3.53 -7.11
C SER A 347 -3.04 -3.96 -8.01
N LYS A 348 -3.68 -2.98 -8.66
CA LYS A 348 -4.76 -3.19 -9.61
C LYS A 348 -4.42 -2.47 -10.91
N GLU A 349 -4.37 -3.22 -12.00
CA GLU A 349 -4.00 -2.78 -13.36
C GLU A 349 -5.14 -3.02 -14.34
#